data_AF-A0A447UV40-F1
#
_entry.id   AF-A0A447UV40-F1
#
_cell.length_a   1.000
_cell.length_b   1.000
_cell.length_c   1.000
_cell.angle_alpha   90.00
_cell.angle_beta   90.00
_cell.angle_gamma   90.00
#
_symmetry.space_group_name_H-M   'P 1'
#
loop_
_entity.id
_entity.type
_entity.pdbx_description
1 polymer ?
#
loop_
_entity_poly.entity_id
_entity_poly.type
_entity_poly.pdbx_seq_one_letter_code
_entity_poly.pdbx_strand_id
1 'polypeptide(L)'
;MQKVKLPLTLDPVRTAQKRLDYEGIYTSDLVERVADSVVSVDSDVECSMSFAIDNQRLAVITGDAKVTVSLECQRCGKPFTHQVHTTYCFSPVRSDEQAEALPEAYEPIEVNEFGEIDLLAMVEDEIILSLPVSSGA
;
A
#
# COMPACT_ATOMS: atom_id res chain seq x y z
N MET A 1 -1.34 22.22 -1.78
CA MET A 1 -1.22 21.46 -0.53
C MET A 1 0.20 20.90 -0.47
N GLN A 2 0.83 20.90 0.70
CA GLN A 2 2.22 20.47 0.86
C GLN A 2 2.22 18.95 1.02
N LYS A 3 2.89 18.22 0.10
CA LYS A 3 3.11 16.78 0.24
C LYS A 3 4.01 16.56 1.45
N VAL A 4 3.49 15.93 2.49
CA VAL A 4 4.21 15.63 3.73
C VAL A 4 4.77 14.20 3.67
N LYS A 5 5.83 13.95 4.44
CA LYS A 5 6.34 12.58 4.59
C LYS A 5 5.33 11.77 5.40
N LEU A 6 4.97 10.60 4.88
CA LEU A 6 4.09 9.66 5.56
C LEU A 6 4.83 8.92 6.69
N PRO A 7 4.13 8.50 7.75
CA PRO A 7 4.72 7.66 8.79
C PRO A 7 5.05 6.27 8.21
N LEU A 8 6.12 5.65 8.69
CA LEU A 8 6.49 4.28 8.27
C LEU A 8 5.56 3.24 8.92
N THR A 9 5.18 3.46 10.18
CA THR A 9 4.28 2.59 10.93
C THR A 9 3.19 3.42 11.61
N LEU A 10 2.03 2.81 11.87
CA LEU A 10 0.98 3.42 12.68
C LEU A 10 0.04 2.38 13.29
N ASP A 11 -0.69 2.76 14.33
CA ASP A 11 -1.85 1.99 14.84
C ASP A 11 -3.09 2.34 14.00
N PRO A 12 -3.57 1.43 13.12
CA PRO A 12 -4.66 1.74 12.20
C PRO A 12 -6.00 1.90 12.92
N VAL A 13 -6.20 1.21 14.04
CA VAL A 13 -7.43 1.28 14.82
C VAL A 13 -7.54 2.63 15.52
N ARG A 14 -6.47 3.10 16.17
CA ARG A 14 -6.44 4.44 16.79
C ARG A 14 -6.56 5.54 15.75
N THR A 15 -5.94 5.36 14.59
CA THR A 15 -6.00 6.32 13.48
C THR A 15 -7.42 6.41 12.93
N ALA A 16 -8.09 5.27 12.75
CA ALA A 16 -9.49 5.18 12.33
C ALA A 16 -10.48 5.78 13.35
N GLN A 17 -10.25 5.56 14.65
CA GLN A 17 -11.04 6.18 15.72
C GLN A 17 -10.97 7.71 15.68
N LYS A 18 -9.81 8.25 15.30
CA LYS A 18 -9.59 9.69 15.14
C LYS A 18 -10.04 10.23 13.78
N ARG A 19 -10.44 9.37 12.84
CA ARG A 19 -10.85 9.71 11.47
C ARG A 19 -9.81 10.57 10.76
N LEU A 20 -8.57 10.10 10.76
CA LEU A 20 -7.47 10.81 10.14
C LEU A 20 -7.35 10.44 8.67
N ASP A 21 -7.08 11.45 7.86
CA ASP A 21 -6.71 11.30 6.45
C ASP A 21 -5.24 11.71 6.29
N TYR A 22 -4.51 10.97 5.47
CA TYR A 22 -3.13 11.27 5.12
C TYR A 22 -3.01 11.44 3.62
N GLU A 23 -2.35 12.52 3.23
CA GLU A 23 -1.93 12.77 1.85
C GLU A 23 -0.45 13.12 1.89
N GLY A 24 0.37 12.31 1.23
CA GLY A 24 1.81 12.42 1.37
C GLY A 24 2.58 11.58 0.39
N ILE A 25 3.88 11.45 0.65
CA ILE A 25 4.78 10.70 -0.21
C ILE A 25 5.72 9.79 0.58
N TYR A 26 6.10 8.69 -0.06
CA TYR A 26 7.35 7.99 0.20
C TYR A 26 8.33 8.32 -0.93
N THR A 27 9.56 8.69 -0.57
CA THR A 27 10.57 8.99 -1.57
C THR A 27 11.09 7.69 -2.20
N SER A 28 11.61 7.77 -3.42
CA SER A 28 12.08 6.59 -4.16
C SER A 28 13.16 5.79 -3.40
N ASP A 29 13.94 6.45 -2.54
CA ASP A 29 14.97 5.84 -1.68
C ASP A 29 14.42 5.04 -0.49
N LEU A 30 13.13 5.22 -0.14
CA LEU A 30 12.49 4.47 0.96
C LEU A 30 11.83 3.18 0.48
N VAL A 31 11.45 3.08 -0.80
CA VAL A 31 10.68 1.96 -1.35
C VAL A 31 11.59 0.89 -1.98
N GLU A 32 12.44 0.31 -1.14
CA GLU A 32 13.47 -0.66 -1.55
C GLU A 32 12.87 -1.91 -2.21
N ARG A 33 11.73 -2.42 -1.74
CA ARG A 33 11.10 -3.63 -2.29
C ARG A 33 10.52 -3.38 -3.68
N VAL A 34 9.98 -2.17 -3.90
CA VAL A 34 9.55 -1.75 -5.24
C VAL A 34 10.77 -1.64 -6.14
N ALA A 35 11.84 -1.00 -5.68
CA ALA A 35 13.09 -0.85 -6.44
C ALA A 35 13.70 -2.20 -6.86
N ASP A 36 13.62 -3.23 -6.00
CA ASP A 36 14.08 -4.59 -6.31
C ASP A 36 13.22 -5.30 -7.38
N SER A 37 11.98 -4.84 -7.59
CA SER A 37 11.02 -5.43 -8.52
C SER A 37 10.99 -4.75 -9.90
N VAL A 38 11.71 -3.63 -10.06
CA VAL A 38 11.68 -2.79 -11.27
C VAL A 38 13.10 -2.44 -11.74
N VAL A 39 13.24 -1.83 -12.92
CA VAL A 39 14.54 -1.33 -13.39
C VAL A 39 14.92 -0.04 -12.67
N SER A 40 13.94 0.85 -12.47
CA SER A 40 14.09 2.06 -11.65
C SER A 40 12.74 2.57 -11.17
N VAL A 41 12.77 3.24 -10.01
CA VAL A 41 11.64 4.03 -9.51
C VAL A 41 11.88 5.48 -9.94
N ASP A 42 11.03 5.99 -10.84
CA ASP A 42 11.26 7.24 -11.57
C ASP A 42 10.53 8.45 -10.93
N SER A 43 9.71 8.22 -9.91
CA SER A 43 9.04 9.25 -9.12
C SER A 43 8.94 8.85 -7.64
N ASP A 44 8.69 9.83 -6.77
CA ASP A 44 8.19 9.53 -5.42
C ASP A 44 6.85 8.77 -5.53
N VAL A 45 6.55 7.95 -4.52
CA VAL A 45 5.26 7.28 -4.39
C VAL A 45 4.29 8.26 -3.74
N GLU A 46 3.28 8.67 -4.48
CA GLU A 46 2.20 9.51 -3.97
C GLU A 46 1.12 8.65 -3.36
N CYS A 47 0.73 8.92 -2.10
CA CYS A 47 -0.34 8.19 -1.44
C CYS A 47 -1.41 9.13 -0.88
N SER A 48 -2.65 8.68 -0.97
CA SER A 48 -3.81 9.24 -0.28
C SER A 48 -4.51 8.12 0.45
N MET A 49 -4.78 8.30 1.74
CA MET A 49 -5.37 7.25 2.57
C MET A 49 -6.26 7.84 3.65
N SER A 50 -7.38 7.18 3.88
CA SER A 50 -8.40 7.53 4.85
C SER A 50 -8.61 6.37 5.82
N PHE A 51 -8.67 6.70 7.11
CA PHE A 51 -8.87 5.75 8.18
C PHE A 51 -10.21 6.02 8.86
N ALA A 52 -11.10 5.04 8.90
CA ALA A 52 -12.43 5.21 9.47
C ALA A 52 -12.92 3.97 10.21
N ILE A 53 -13.88 4.16 11.12
CA ILE A 53 -14.68 3.05 11.66
C ILE A 53 -15.93 2.94 10.80
N ASP A 54 -16.13 1.79 10.17
CA ASP A 54 -17.29 1.55 9.31
C ASP A 54 -18.58 1.25 10.11
N ASN A 55 -19.68 1.01 9.39
CA ASN A 55 -20.97 0.71 10.00
C ASN A 55 -21.01 -0.66 10.72
N GLN A 56 -20.06 -1.54 10.42
CA GLN A 56 -19.87 -2.84 11.08
C GLN A 56 -18.92 -2.74 12.28
N ARG A 57 -18.47 -1.52 12.62
CA ARG A 57 -17.50 -1.21 13.68
C ARG A 57 -16.10 -1.77 13.41
N LEU A 58 -15.78 -2.04 12.16
CA LEU A 58 -14.43 -2.41 11.72
C LEU A 58 -13.62 -1.14 11.50
N ALA A 59 -12.33 -1.19 11.85
CA ALA A 59 -11.39 -0.18 11.38
C ALA A 59 -11.08 -0.46 9.92
N VAL A 60 -11.16 0.56 9.08
CA VAL A 60 -10.96 0.43 7.64
C VAL A 60 -9.93 1.45 7.19
N ILE A 61 -9.01 0.98 6.35
CA ILE A 61 -8.01 1.77 5.64
C ILE A 61 -8.38 1.73 4.17
N THR A 62 -8.76 2.86 3.61
CA THR A 62 -8.98 3.00 2.16
C THR A 62 -7.94 3.94 1.60
N GLY A 63 -7.31 3.61 0.49
CA GLY A 63 -6.39 4.54 -0.13
C GLY A 63 -6.01 4.19 -1.55
N ASP A 64 -5.15 5.04 -2.10
CA ASP A 64 -4.51 4.83 -3.39
C ASP A 64 -3.02 5.17 -3.31
N ALA A 65 -2.24 4.53 -4.18
CA ALA A 65 -0.85 4.85 -4.38
C ALA A 65 -0.55 4.97 -5.87
N LYS A 66 0.28 5.97 -6.22
CA LYS A 66 0.69 6.29 -7.59
C LYS A 66 2.20 6.43 -7.67
N VAL A 67 2.82 5.75 -8.64
CA VAL A 67 4.26 5.84 -8.88
C VAL A 67 4.56 5.60 -10.36
N THR A 68 5.58 6.30 -10.88
CA THR A 68 6.14 6.01 -12.19
C THR A 68 7.40 5.16 -12.03
N VAL A 69 7.46 4.04 -12.73
CA VAL A 69 8.59 3.12 -12.71
C VAL A 69 9.03 2.79 -14.13
N SER A 70 10.28 2.35 -14.28
CA SER A 70 10.76 1.73 -15.51
C SER A 70 10.83 0.22 -15.32
N LEU A 71 10.30 -0.52 -16.28
CA LEU A 71 10.27 -1.98 -16.29
C LEU A 71 11.04 -2.52 -17.49
N GLU A 72 11.60 -3.72 -17.35
CA GLU A 72 12.17 -4.42 -18.49
C GLU A 72 11.07 -5.17 -19.25
N CYS A 73 10.92 -4.90 -20.55
CA CYS A 73 10.00 -5.63 -21.39
C CYS A 73 10.47 -7.08 -21.57
N GLN A 74 9.77 -8.05 -20.98
CA GLN A 74 10.11 -9.48 -21.05
C GLN A 74 10.06 -10.08 -22.48
N ARG A 75 9.56 -9.35 -23.48
CA ARG A 75 9.56 -9.78 -24.88
C ARG A 75 10.79 -9.32 -25.67
N CYS A 76 11.32 -8.14 -25.37
CA CYS A 76 12.40 -7.54 -26.17
C CYS A 76 13.62 -7.11 -25.34
N GLY A 77 13.57 -7.23 -24.02
CA GLY A 77 14.62 -6.84 -23.08
C GLY A 77 14.87 -5.33 -22.99
N LYS A 78 13.98 -4.50 -23.54
CA LYS A 78 14.15 -3.03 -23.52
C LYS A 78 13.40 -2.42 -22.34
N PRO A 79 13.97 -1.42 -21.66
CA PRO A 79 13.26 -0.70 -20.63
C PRO A 79 12.10 0.11 -21.23
N PHE A 80 11.00 0.21 -20.49
CA PHE A 80 9.88 1.09 -20.81
C PHE A 80 9.27 1.66 -19.54
N THR A 81 8.74 2.87 -19.63
CA THR A 81 8.07 3.54 -18.51
C THR A 81 6.66 2.99 -18.31
N HIS A 82 6.30 2.73 -17.06
CA HIS A 82 5.00 2.25 -16.63
C HIS A 82 4.49 3.11 -15.46
N GLN A 83 3.22 3.51 -15.54
CA GLN A 83 2.55 4.25 -14.47
C GLN A 83 1.72 3.26 -13.66
N VAL A 84 2.10 3.07 -12.40
CA VAL A 84 1.36 2.24 -11.47
C VAL A 84 0.35 3.12 -10.74
N HIS A 85 -0.88 2.66 -10.68
CA HIS A 85 -1.93 3.21 -9.83
C HIS A 85 -2.68 2.05 -9.21
N THR A 86 -2.58 1.94 -7.89
CA THR A 86 -3.27 0.92 -7.09
C THR A 86 -4.23 1.59 -6.12
N THR A 87 -5.32 0.89 -5.81
CA THR A 87 -6.31 1.28 -4.82
C THR A 87 -6.57 0.09 -3.92
N TYR A 88 -6.64 0.31 -2.62
CA TYR A 88 -6.74 -0.75 -1.63
C TYR A 88 -7.75 -0.42 -0.54
N CYS A 89 -8.26 -1.47 0.10
CA CYS A 89 -9.27 -1.39 1.14
C CYS A 89 -8.99 -2.47 2.19
N PHE A 90 -8.29 -2.11 3.27
CA PHE A 90 -7.85 -3.05 4.30
C PHE A 90 -8.63 -2.91 5.61
N SER A 91 -8.70 -4.00 6.36
CA SER A 91 -9.13 -4.01 7.76
C SER A 91 -8.06 -4.71 8.62
N PRO A 92 -7.62 -4.11 9.74
CA PRO A 92 -6.58 -4.69 10.58
C PRO A 92 -7.10 -5.91 11.34
N VAL A 93 -6.29 -6.97 11.36
CA VAL A 93 -6.60 -8.25 12.02
C VAL A 93 -5.44 -8.70 12.90
N ARG A 94 -5.74 -9.53 13.90
CA ARG A 94 -4.75 -10.11 14.84
C ARG A 94 -4.63 -11.62 14.76
N SER A 95 -5.46 -12.27 13.96
CA SER A 95 -5.48 -13.73 13.81
C SER A 95 -6.13 -14.14 12.49
N ASP A 96 -5.80 -15.33 12.01
CA ASP A 96 -6.39 -15.95 10.82
C ASP A 96 -7.92 -16.03 10.94
N GLU A 97 -8.44 -16.38 12.13
CA GLU A 97 -9.89 -16.40 12.37
C GLU A 97 -10.56 -15.03 12.13
N GLN A 98 -9.87 -13.92 12.46
CA GLN A 98 -10.39 -12.59 12.17
C GLN A 98 -10.30 -12.27 10.68
N ALA A 99 -9.21 -12.67 10.02
CA ALA A 99 -9.04 -12.50 8.58
C ALA A 99 -10.13 -13.24 7.79
N GLU A 100 -10.40 -14.50 8.13
CA GLU A 100 -11.45 -15.31 7.50
C GLU A 100 -12.88 -14.79 7.76
N ALA A 101 -13.08 -14.09 8.87
CA ALA A 101 -14.36 -13.49 9.23
C ALA A 101 -14.61 -12.12 8.57
N LEU A 102 -13.62 -11.55 7.87
CA LEU A 102 -13.78 -10.27 7.21
C LEU A 102 -14.79 -10.36 6.04
N PRO A 103 -15.64 -9.34 5.87
CA PRO A 103 -16.39 -9.17 4.64
C PRO A 103 -15.48 -9.15 3.41
N GLU A 104 -15.94 -9.72 2.28
CA GLU A 104 -15.19 -9.78 1.01
C GLU A 104 -14.74 -8.41 0.47
N ALA A 105 -15.35 -7.32 0.94
CA ALA A 105 -14.98 -5.95 0.57
C ALA A 105 -13.68 -5.46 1.21
N TYR A 106 -13.11 -6.20 2.16
CA TYR A 106 -11.92 -5.81 2.91
C TYR A 106 -10.85 -6.90 2.83
N GLU A 107 -9.64 -6.47 2.52
CA GLU A 107 -8.46 -7.32 2.64
C GLU A 107 -7.91 -7.26 4.07
N PRO A 108 -7.44 -8.39 4.64
CA PRO A 108 -6.84 -8.39 5.96
C PRO A 108 -5.46 -7.72 5.93
N ILE A 109 -5.15 -6.94 6.95
CA ILE A 109 -3.77 -6.50 7.24
C ILE A 109 -3.40 -6.86 8.67
N GLU A 110 -2.32 -7.62 8.84
CA GLU A 110 -1.87 -8.06 10.16
C GLU A 110 -1.24 -6.90 10.95
N VAL A 111 -1.66 -6.75 12.20
CA VAL A 111 -1.00 -5.84 13.14
C VAL A 111 0.04 -6.59 13.96
N ASN A 112 1.15 -5.93 14.26
CA ASN A 112 2.18 -6.46 15.13
C ASN A 112 1.71 -6.53 16.61
N GLU A 113 2.60 -6.98 17.50
CA GLU A 113 2.32 -7.11 18.94
C GLU A 113 1.88 -5.78 19.60
N PHE A 114 2.30 -4.64 19.05
CA PHE A 114 1.92 -3.30 19.51
C PHE A 114 0.60 -2.79 18.92
N GLY A 115 0.00 -3.53 18.00
CA GLY A 115 -1.20 -3.12 17.28
C GLY A 115 -0.93 -2.15 16.13
N GLU A 116 0.31 -2.10 15.63
CA GLU A 116 0.72 -1.25 14.52
C GLU A 116 0.88 -2.06 13.24
N ILE A 117 0.70 -1.40 12.10
CA ILE A 117 1.04 -1.92 10.77
C ILE A 117 2.31 -1.25 10.26
N ASP A 118 3.02 -1.95 9.39
CA ASP A 118 4.02 -1.35 8.52
C ASP A 118 3.32 -0.77 7.30
N LEU A 119 3.12 0.55 7.33
CA LEU A 119 2.39 1.28 6.30
C LEU A 119 3.21 1.39 5.01
N LEU A 120 4.53 1.48 5.12
CA LEU A 120 5.41 1.49 3.96
C LEU A 120 5.35 0.13 3.26
N ALA A 121 5.54 -0.96 3.99
CA ALA A 121 5.48 -2.31 3.43
C ALA A 121 4.14 -2.59 2.76
N MET A 122 3.02 -2.19 3.38
CA MET A 122 1.67 -2.29 2.80
C MET A 122 1.59 -1.59 1.43
N VAL A 123 2.08 -0.34 1.34
CA VAL A 123 2.06 0.40 0.07
C VAL A 123 2.96 -0.23 -0.97
N GLU A 124 4.14 -0.72 -0.58
CA GLU A 124 5.04 -1.43 -1.50
C GLU A 124 4.41 -2.71 -2.05
N ASP A 125 3.76 -3.51 -1.21
CA ASP A 125 3.06 -4.74 -1.63
C ASP A 125 1.99 -4.44 -2.68
N GLU A 126 1.17 -3.43 -2.46
CA GLU A 126 0.10 -3.05 -3.40
C GLU A 126 0.64 -2.56 -4.75
N ILE A 127 1.78 -1.87 -4.73
CA ILE A 127 2.46 -1.45 -5.96
C ILE A 127 3.02 -2.66 -6.70
N ILE A 128 3.71 -3.56 -5.99
CA ILE A 128 4.33 -4.76 -6.56
C ILE A 128 3.28 -5.69 -7.16
N LEU A 129 2.17 -5.92 -6.46
CA LEU A 129 1.04 -6.72 -6.94
C LEU A 129 0.39 -6.12 -8.20
N SER A 130 0.44 -4.80 -8.33
CA SER A 130 -0.08 -4.08 -9.50
C SER A 130 0.90 -4.01 -10.68
N LEU A 131 2.15 -4.44 -10.51
CA LEU A 131 3.10 -4.52 -11.60
C LEU A 131 2.65 -5.59 -12.60
N PRO A 132 2.88 -5.38 -13.91
CA PRO A 132 2.60 -6.37 -14.92
C PRO A 132 3.54 -7.58 -14.73
N VAL A 133 3.07 -8.58 -13.99
CA VAL A 133 3.73 -9.87 -13.91
C VAL A 133 3.58 -10.57 -15.27
N SER A 134 4.70 -10.92 -15.90
CA SER A 134 4.67 -12.03 -16.84
C SER A 134 4.43 -13.27 -15.99
N SER A 135 3.22 -13.83 -16.05
CA SER A 135 2.99 -15.22 -15.68
C SER A 135 3.95 -16.07 -16.52
N GLY A 136 5.13 -16.37 -15.98
CA GLY A 136 5.98 -17.45 -16.45
C GLY A 136 5.21 -18.74 -16.18
N ALA A 137 4.95 -19.46 -17.26
CA ALA A 137 4.27 -20.75 -17.39
C ALA A 137 4.20 -21.64 -16.14
#